data_AF-A0A6J4VTR4-F1
#
_entry.id   AF-A0A6J4VTR4-F1
#
_cell.length_a   1.000
_cell.length_b   1.000
_cell.length_c   1.000
_cell.angle_alpha   90.00
_cell.angle_beta   90.00
_cell.angle_gamma   90.00
#
_symmetry.space_group_name_H-M   'P 1'
#
loop_
_entity.id
_entity.type
_entity.pdbx_description
1 polymer ?
#
loop_
_entity_poly.entity_id
_entity_poly.type
_entity_poly.pdbx_seq_one_letter_code
_entity_poly.pdbx_strand_id
1 'polypeptide(L)'
;MSRFHHRKLPAHSALLAGHTPPDETGFRSERLQIWFNHTAEPWQDPRPHRHEESDECFIVLQGALVVDVEGERFTVGPREFCCFPRGLYH
;
A
#
# COMPACT_ATOMS: atom_id res chain seq x y z
N MET A 1 -13.32 -23.24 -7.83
CA MET A 1 -14.41 -22.27 -8.12
C MET A 1 -14.67 -21.53 -6.81
N SER A 2 -14.67 -20.20 -6.70
CA SER A 2 -14.45 -19.16 -7.72
C SER A 2 -12.98 -19.09 -8.15
N ARG A 3 -12.73 -18.86 -9.44
CA ARG A 3 -11.37 -18.87 -10.03
C ARG A 3 -10.76 -17.46 -10.12
N PHE A 4 -11.54 -16.46 -9.74
CA PHE A 4 -11.26 -15.05 -9.93
C PHE A 4 -11.98 -14.25 -8.85
N HIS A 5 -11.22 -13.47 -8.07
CA HIS A 5 -11.74 -12.56 -7.06
C HIS A 5 -11.81 -11.16 -7.67
N HIS A 6 -13.02 -10.62 -7.80
CA HIS A 6 -13.25 -9.30 -8.38
C HIS A 6 -14.34 -8.56 -7.60
N ARG A 7 -14.03 -7.31 -7.25
CA ARG A 7 -14.87 -6.38 -6.51
C ARG A 7 -14.61 -4.97 -7.03
N LYS A 8 -15.62 -4.09 -6.95
CA LYS A 8 -15.39 -2.65 -7.13
C LYS A 8 -14.57 -2.14 -5.94
N LEU A 9 -13.72 -1.13 -6.16
CA LEU A 9 -13.04 -0.46 -5.06
C LEU A 9 -14.07 0.21 -4.14
N PRO A 10 -13.90 0.08 -2.81
CA PRO A 10 -14.78 0.74 -1.86
C PRO A 10 -14.53 2.26 -1.83
N ALA A 11 -15.45 3.00 -1.22
CA ALA A 11 -15.31 4.45 -0.99
C ALA A 11 -14.44 4.78 0.24
N HIS A 12 -13.76 3.78 0.83
CA HIS A 12 -12.91 3.89 2.02
C HIS A 12 -11.64 3.05 1.80
N SER A 13 -10.61 3.27 2.63
CA SER A 13 -9.39 2.45 2.59
C SER A 13 -9.67 0.99 2.99
N ALA A 14 -9.12 0.03 2.26
CA ALA A 14 -9.40 -1.38 2.48
C ALA A 14 -8.22 -2.30 2.14
N LEU A 15 -8.12 -3.43 2.85
CA LEU A 15 -7.22 -4.53 2.54
C LEU A 15 -7.79 -5.35 1.38
N LEU A 16 -7.25 -5.16 0.16
CA LEU A 16 -7.70 -5.85 -1.04
C LEU A 16 -7.14 -7.27 -1.16
N ALA A 17 -5.95 -7.51 -0.61
CA ALA A 17 -5.37 -8.84 -0.48
C ALA A 17 -4.52 -8.92 0.79
N GLY A 18 -4.56 -10.03 1.51
CA GLY A 18 -3.73 -10.27 2.70
C GLY A 18 -4.21 -11.47 3.53
N HIS A 19 -3.53 -11.78 4.63
CA HIS A 19 -3.77 -12.99 5.44
C HIS A 19 -5.19 -13.03 6.04
N THR A 20 -5.62 -11.89 6.59
CA THR A 20 -6.94 -11.75 7.25
C THR A 20 -7.67 -10.52 6.72
N PRO A 21 -8.32 -10.61 5.54
CA PRO A 21 -9.20 -9.55 5.06
C PRO A 21 -10.33 -9.27 6.05
N PRO A 22 -10.67 -8.00 6.31
CA PRO A 22 -11.71 -7.64 7.27
C PRO A 22 -13.13 -7.88 6.73
N ASP A 23 -13.29 -7.96 5.40
CA ASP A 23 -14.58 -8.09 4.73
C ASP A 23 -14.45 -8.79 3.36
N GLU A 24 -15.58 -8.95 2.66
CA GLU A 24 -15.68 -9.66 1.38
C GLU A 24 -15.06 -8.93 0.18
N THR A 25 -14.60 -7.69 0.35
CA THR A 25 -13.85 -6.94 -0.66
C THR A 25 -12.48 -7.57 -0.86
N GLY A 26 -11.83 -7.97 0.23
CA GLY A 26 -10.47 -8.48 0.21
C GLY A 26 -10.36 -9.97 -0.15
N PHE A 27 -9.23 -10.33 -0.74
CA PHE A 27 -8.86 -11.69 -1.08
C PHE A 27 -7.87 -12.25 -0.05
N ARG A 28 -8.16 -13.43 0.52
CA ARG A 28 -7.24 -14.08 1.46
C ARG A 28 -5.98 -14.57 0.72
N SER A 29 -4.82 -14.10 1.14
CA SER A 29 -3.52 -14.40 0.52
C SER A 29 -2.40 -14.47 1.57
N GLU A 30 -1.57 -15.51 1.47
CA GLU A 30 -0.34 -15.69 2.27
C GLU A 30 0.91 -15.14 1.58
N ARG A 31 0.77 -14.63 0.35
CA ARG A 31 1.91 -14.30 -0.53
C ARG A 31 1.95 -12.86 -0.99
N LEU A 32 0.85 -12.14 -0.80
CA LEU A 32 0.66 -10.81 -1.35
C LEU A 32 -0.26 -10.01 -0.44
N GLN A 33 0.20 -8.82 -0.07
CA GLN A 33 -0.62 -7.80 0.57
C GLN A 33 -0.88 -6.67 -0.42
N ILE A 34 -2.14 -6.25 -0.55
CA ILE A 34 -2.51 -5.05 -1.30
C ILE A 34 -3.42 -4.22 -0.40
N TRP A 35 -2.96 -3.02 -0.06
CA TRP A 35 -3.76 -2.01 0.62
C TRP A 35 -4.22 -0.95 -0.39
N PHE A 36 -5.52 -0.70 -0.43
CA PHE A 36 -6.07 0.46 -1.14
C PHE A 36 -6.27 1.58 -0.13
N ASN A 37 -5.51 2.67 -0.29
CA ASN A 37 -5.67 3.86 0.51
C ASN A 37 -6.63 4.84 -0.20
N HIS A 38 -7.75 5.18 0.45
CA HIS A 38 -8.73 6.15 -0.04
C HIS A 38 -9.25 6.96 1.15
N THR A 39 -8.58 8.09 1.40
CA THR A 39 -8.92 9.04 2.45
C THR A 39 -8.68 10.47 1.97
N ALA A 40 -9.38 11.43 2.57
CA ALA A 40 -9.11 12.86 2.42
C ALA A 40 -8.22 13.40 3.55
N GLU A 41 -7.99 12.60 4.60
CA GLU A 41 -7.19 12.98 5.76
C GLU A 41 -5.73 12.62 5.54
N PRO A 42 -4.79 13.56 5.78
CA PRO A 42 -3.37 13.25 5.80
C PRO A 42 -3.04 12.20 6.87
N TRP A 43 -2.11 11.32 6.55
CA TRP A 43 -1.55 10.35 7.49
C TRP A 43 -0.03 10.30 7.33
N GLN A 44 0.64 9.80 8.36
CA GLN A 44 2.08 9.56 8.34
C GLN A 44 2.39 8.35 9.21
N ASP A 45 3.43 7.63 8.86
CA ASP A 45 3.99 6.63 9.76
C ASP A 45 4.61 7.31 11.00
N PRO A 46 4.62 6.62 12.16
CA PRO A 46 5.13 7.18 13.40
C PRO A 46 6.64 7.43 13.35
N ARG A 47 7.36 6.67 12.54
CA ARG A 47 8.80 6.77 12.31
C ARG A 47 9.18 6.05 11.02
N PRO A 48 10.30 6.44 10.39
CA PRO A 48 10.87 5.65 9.30
C PRO A 48 11.21 4.21 9.77
N HIS A 49 11.05 3.25 8.88
CA HIS A 49 11.22 1.83 9.14
C HIS A 49 11.72 1.09 7.89
N ARG A 50 11.90 -0.22 8.03
CA ARG A 50 12.21 -1.11 6.92
C ARG A 50 11.49 -2.43 7.11
N HIS A 51 11.08 -3.03 6.01
CA HIS A 51 10.51 -4.37 6.01
C HIS A 51 11.63 -5.40 5.87
N GLU A 52 11.60 -6.45 6.71
CA GLU A 52 12.66 -7.48 6.73
C GLU A 52 12.40 -8.63 5.76
N GLU A 53 11.14 -8.83 5.37
CA GLU A 53 10.67 -10.00 4.64
C GLU A 53 10.00 -9.67 3.30
N SER A 54 9.69 -8.40 3.03
CA SER A 54 8.97 -7.97 1.84
C SER A 54 9.53 -6.68 1.25
N ASP A 55 9.36 -6.53 -0.06
CA ASP A 55 9.39 -5.22 -0.70
C ASP A 55 8.03 -4.53 -0.47
N GLU A 56 8.03 -3.20 -0.39
CA GLU A 56 6.81 -2.39 -0.34
C GLU A 56 6.72 -1.49 -1.57
N CYS A 57 5.54 -1.32 -2.12
CA CYS A 57 5.34 -0.55 -3.35
C CYS A 57 4.09 0.33 -3.23
N PHE A 58 4.18 1.52 -3.80
CA PHE A 58 3.03 2.40 -3.95
C PHE A 58 2.83 2.78 -5.41
N ILE A 59 1.58 2.78 -5.85
CA ILE A 59 1.12 3.44 -7.07
C ILE A 59 0.15 4.52 -6.63
N VAL A 60 0.50 5.79 -6.89
CA VAL A 60 -0.36 6.90 -6.48
C VAL A 60 -1.41 7.12 -7.56
N LEU A 61 -2.68 6.83 -7.24
CA LEU A 61 -3.79 7.03 -8.18
C LEU A 61 -4.25 8.49 -8.21
N GLN A 62 -4.29 9.14 -7.05
CA GLN A 62 -4.68 10.53 -6.86
C GLN A 62 -4.00 11.08 -5.60
N GLY A 63 -3.76 12.40 -5.54
CA GLY A 63 -3.06 13.04 -4.43
C GLY A 63 -1.55 12.93 -4.58
N ALA A 64 -0.83 12.85 -3.46
CA ALA A 64 0.61 12.65 -3.45
C ALA A 64 1.02 11.87 -2.20
N LEU A 65 2.10 11.11 -2.32
CA LEU A 65 2.79 10.46 -1.21
C LEU A 65 4.13 11.19 -1.00
N VAL A 66 4.44 11.57 0.24
CA VAL A 66 5.75 12.13 0.58
C VAL A 66 6.51 11.08 1.35
N VAL A 67 7.68 10.68 0.87
CA VAL A 67 8.51 9.62 1.46
C VAL A 67 9.87 10.17 1.86
N ASP A 68 10.41 9.68 2.96
CA ASP A 68 11.76 9.98 3.45
C ASP A 68 12.59 8.72 3.29
N VAL A 69 13.48 8.67 2.31
CA VAL A 69 14.29 7.48 2.00
C VAL A 69 15.72 7.79 2.35
N GLU A 70 16.25 7.08 3.35
CA GLU A 70 17.62 7.28 3.86
C GLU A 70 17.95 8.74 4.22
N GLY A 71 16.96 9.54 4.66
CA GLY A 71 17.11 10.94 5.03
C GLY A 71 16.87 11.93 3.89
N GLU A 72 16.55 11.46 2.68
CA GLU A 72 16.19 12.29 1.53
C GLU A 72 14.68 12.24 1.27
N ARG A 73 14.07 13.41 1.07
CA ARG A 73 12.62 13.53 0.90
C ARG A 73 12.21 13.60 -0.56
N PHE A 74 11.31 12.71 -0.95
CA PHE A 74 10.73 12.65 -2.28
C PHE A 74 9.21 12.87 -2.25
N THR A 75 8.66 13.46 -3.31
CA THR A 75 7.22 13.53 -3.53
C THR A 75 6.87 12.65 -4.72
N VAL A 76 5.98 11.69 -4.50
CA VAL A 76 5.46 10.76 -5.51
C VAL A 76 4.03 11.20 -5.85
N GLY A 77 3.83 11.69 -7.06
CA GLY A 77 2.59 12.28 -7.54
C GLY A 77 1.66 11.28 -8.25
N PRO A 78 0.50 11.74 -8.76
CA PRO A 78 -0.45 10.87 -9.46
C PRO A 78 0.18 10.19 -10.69
N ARG A 79 -0.13 8.90 -10.85
CA ARG A 79 0.40 8.01 -11.90
C ARG A 79 1.90 7.74 -11.80
N GLU A 80 2.50 7.98 -10.64
CA GLU A 80 3.87 7.58 -10.33
C GLU A 80 3.89 6.32 -9.45
N PHE A 81 5.06 5.68 -9.44
CA PHE A 81 5.32 4.44 -8.74
C PHE A 81 6.63 4.58 -7.95
N CYS A 82 6.62 4.12 -6.70
CA CYS A 82 7.84 3.90 -5.94
C CYS A 82 7.85 2.49 -5.34
N CYS A 83 9.05 1.98 -5.10
CA CYS A 83 9.30 0.70 -4.47
C CYS A 83 10.40 0.88 -3.42
N PHE A 84 10.17 0.29 -2.25
CA PHE A 84 11.11 0.16 -1.17
C PHE A 84 11.53 -1.31 -1.09
N PRO A 85 12.72 -1.66 -1.61
CA PRO A 85 13.23 -3.01 -1.49
C PRO A 85 13.38 -3.41 -0.02
N ARG A 86 13.24 -4.70 0.25
CA ARG A 86 13.48 -5.31 1.56
C ARG A 86 14.79 -4.81 2.16
N GLY A 87 14.71 -4.29 3.38
CA GLY A 87 15.84 -3.74 4.11
C GLY A 87 16.13 -2.25 3.89
N LEU A 88 15.53 -1.60 2.88
CA LEU A 88 15.66 -0.16 2.66
C LEU A 88 14.90 0.62 3.74
N TYR A 89 15.57 1.59 4.33
CA TYR A 89 14.99 2.47 5.35
C TYR A 89 14.21 3.61 4.68
N HIS A 90 12.92 3.68 4.95
CA HIS A 90 11.98 4.65 4.37
C HIS A 90 10.92 5.11 5.38
#